data_AF-A0A3N7IID3-F1
#
_entry.id   AF-A0A3N7IID3-F1
#
_cell.length_a   1.000
_cell.length_b   1.000
_cell.length_c   1.000
_cell.angle_alpha   90.00
_cell.angle_beta   90.00
_cell.angle_gamma   90.00
#
_symmetry.space_group_name_H-M   'P 1'
#
loop_
_entity.id
_entity.type
_entity.pdbx_description
1 polymer ?
#
loop_
_entity_poly.entity_id
_entity_poly.type
_entity_poly.pdbx_seq_one_letter_code
_entity_poly.pdbx_strand_id
1 'polypeptide(L)'
;MRPLGVESLMMTYLLSDYPVLARLAAGRTMATRLDARACRRLYARATADDLGTMGPEERKFYDSLATSEPVPGSDGPIASLQAQVRADGFRRMADEKAFMDDLSGEPDMIPGPFRVKCLLCDSVAESWHRDFPAPAKARIGMASCTCGNVCADSMGFLGYGRILSRQPDSFEVLDLT
;
A
#
# COMPACT_ATOMS: atom_id res chain seq x y z
N MET A 1 9.64 -28.15 -18.70
CA MET A 1 8.38 -27.97 -17.94
C MET A 1 7.91 -26.55 -18.16
N ARG A 2 6.70 -26.34 -18.68
CA ARG A 2 6.13 -25.00 -18.88
C ARG A 2 5.78 -24.41 -17.49
N PRO A 3 6.05 -23.12 -17.24
CA PRO A 3 5.50 -22.47 -16.05
C PRO A 3 3.98 -22.44 -16.21
N LEU A 4 3.25 -23.03 -15.27
CA LEU A 4 1.80 -22.86 -15.21
C LEU A 4 1.56 -21.40 -14.84
N GLY A 5 1.28 -20.62 -15.87
CA GLY A 5 1.03 -19.20 -15.77
C GLY A 5 -0.20 -18.91 -14.93
N VAL A 6 -0.29 -17.62 -14.61
CA VAL A 6 -1.33 -16.77 -14.01
C VAL A 6 -2.82 -17.16 -14.29
N GLU A 7 -3.11 -18.20 -15.07
CA GLU A 7 -4.44 -18.68 -15.47
C GLU A 7 -5.21 -19.37 -14.31
N SER A 8 -4.53 -19.84 -13.27
CA SER A 8 -5.19 -20.48 -12.10
C SER A 8 -5.97 -19.47 -11.22
N LEU A 9 -5.77 -18.16 -11.42
CA LEU A 9 -6.42 -17.10 -10.65
C LEU A 9 -7.89 -16.83 -11.04
N MET A 10 -8.42 -17.46 -12.09
CA MET A 10 -9.80 -17.25 -12.57
C MET A 10 -10.80 -18.37 -12.21
N MET A 11 -10.37 -19.45 -11.54
CA MET A 11 -11.27 -20.55 -11.20
C MET A 11 -12.00 -20.27 -9.87
N THR A 12 -13.31 -20.11 -9.94
CA THR A 12 -14.19 -19.92 -8.76
C THR A 12 -14.97 -21.19 -8.44
N TYR A 13 -15.02 -21.53 -7.17
CA TYR A 13 -15.65 -22.73 -6.60
C TYR A 13 -16.93 -22.35 -5.87
N LEU A 14 -18.00 -23.11 -6.08
CA LEU A 14 -19.29 -22.87 -5.44
C LEU A 14 -19.27 -23.43 -4.01
N LEU A 15 -19.70 -22.64 -3.02
CA LEU A 15 -19.66 -23.07 -1.62
C LEU A 15 -20.59 -24.25 -1.31
N SER A 16 -21.72 -24.39 -2.01
CA SER A 16 -22.66 -25.50 -1.77
C SER A 16 -22.06 -26.88 -2.04
N ASP A 17 -21.01 -26.95 -2.86
CA ASP A 17 -20.35 -28.21 -3.23
C ASP A 17 -19.37 -28.68 -2.14
N TYR A 18 -19.06 -27.81 -1.18
CA TYR A 18 -18.07 -28.02 -0.12
C TYR A 18 -18.67 -27.64 1.25
N PRO A 19 -19.41 -28.54 1.91
CA PRO A 19 -20.16 -28.24 3.14
C PRO A 19 -19.31 -27.73 4.30
N VAL A 20 -18.10 -28.27 4.49
CA VAL A 20 -17.18 -27.79 5.53
C VAL A 20 -16.68 -26.40 5.19
N LEU A 21 -16.33 -26.15 3.93
CA LEU A 21 -15.95 -24.81 3.47
C LEU A 21 -17.07 -23.78 3.63
N ALA A 22 -18.31 -24.14 3.28
CA ALA A 22 -19.48 -23.28 3.45
C ALA A 22 -19.69 -22.90 4.92
N ARG A 23 -19.53 -23.87 5.83
CA ARG A 23 -19.60 -23.62 7.28
C ARG A 23 -18.46 -22.72 7.76
N LEU A 24 -17.24 -22.90 7.27
CA LEU A 24 -16.09 -22.03 7.59
C LEU A 24 -16.23 -20.61 7.02
N ALA A 25 -16.96 -20.47 5.91
CA ALA A 25 -17.28 -19.20 5.27
C ALA A 25 -18.46 -18.48 5.96
N ALA A 26 -19.34 -19.22 6.63
CA ALA A 26 -20.52 -18.68 7.29
C ALA A 26 -20.15 -17.58 8.29
N GLY A 27 -20.78 -16.41 8.14
CA GLY A 27 -20.51 -15.23 8.98
C GLY A 27 -19.23 -14.45 8.61
N ARG A 28 -18.48 -14.87 7.58
CA ARG A 28 -17.26 -14.17 7.11
C ARG A 28 -17.40 -13.58 5.72
N THR A 29 -18.29 -14.13 4.91
CA THR A 29 -18.57 -13.63 3.56
C THR A 29 -20.02 -13.94 3.17
N MET A 30 -20.58 -13.09 2.32
CA MET A 30 -21.89 -13.29 1.67
C MET A 30 -21.74 -13.86 0.25
N ALA A 31 -20.51 -14.11 -0.20
CA ALA A 31 -20.23 -14.65 -1.52
C ALA A 31 -20.65 -16.12 -1.61
N THR A 32 -21.29 -16.49 -2.72
CA THR A 32 -21.67 -17.88 -3.00
C THR A 32 -20.56 -18.68 -3.70
N ARG A 33 -19.61 -17.98 -4.33
CA ARG A 33 -18.44 -18.56 -5.01
C ARG A 33 -17.16 -17.91 -4.50
N LEU A 34 -16.09 -18.70 -4.38
CA LEU A 34 -14.78 -18.27 -3.90
C LEU A 34 -13.67 -18.73 -4.85
N ASP A 35 -12.64 -17.93 -5.03
CA ASP A 35 -11.43 -18.37 -5.72
C ASP A 35 -10.59 -19.34 -4.87
N ALA A 36 -9.63 -20.03 -5.49
CA ALA A 36 -8.76 -21.00 -4.82
C ALA A 36 -8.03 -20.44 -3.59
N ARG A 37 -7.64 -19.16 -3.62
CA ARG A 37 -6.89 -18.50 -2.55
C ARG A 37 -7.79 -18.23 -1.34
N ALA A 38 -9.02 -17.78 -1.58
CA ALA A 38 -10.04 -17.59 -0.56
C ALA A 38 -10.42 -18.92 0.09
N CYS A 39 -10.63 -19.98 -0.69
CA CYS A 39 -10.89 -21.33 -0.19
C CYS A 39 -9.76 -21.81 0.74
N ARG A 40 -8.51 -21.69 0.30
CA ARG A 40 -7.33 -22.09 1.10
C ARG A 40 -7.23 -21.34 2.43
N ARG A 41 -7.46 -20.02 2.43
CA ARG A 41 -7.42 -19.21 3.66
C ARG A 41 -8.48 -19.62 4.68
N LEU A 42 -9.65 -20.05 4.21
CA LEU A 42 -10.70 -20.55 5.08
C LEU A 42 -10.33 -21.92 5.65
N TYR A 43 -9.85 -22.84 4.81
CA TYR A 43 -9.41 -24.16 5.24
C TYR A 43 -8.20 -24.14 6.18
N ALA A 44 -7.30 -23.15 6.07
CA ALA A 44 -6.19 -22.98 7.02
C ALA A 44 -6.64 -22.73 8.47
N ARG A 45 -7.93 -22.43 8.68
CA ARG A 45 -8.55 -22.23 10.00
C ARG A 45 -9.44 -23.38 10.43
N ALA A 46 -9.50 -24.47 9.64
CA ALA A 46 -10.27 -25.66 9.97
C ALA A 46 -9.68 -26.36 11.20
N THR A 47 -10.54 -26.81 12.10
CA THR A 47 -10.18 -27.65 13.24
C THR A 47 -10.06 -29.12 12.83
N ALA A 48 -9.49 -29.97 13.69
CA ALA A 48 -9.39 -31.40 13.43
C ALA A 48 -10.77 -32.07 13.21
N ASP A 49 -11.81 -31.58 13.89
CA ASP A 49 -13.19 -32.03 13.70
C ASP A 49 -13.72 -31.63 12.32
N ASP A 50 -13.48 -30.39 11.90
CA ASP A 50 -13.86 -29.90 10.56
C ASP A 50 -13.24 -30.76 9.46
N LEU A 51 -11.95 -31.10 9.60
CA LEU A 51 -11.28 -32.02 8.69
C LEU A 51 -11.95 -33.40 8.74
N GLY A 52 -12.21 -33.94 9.93
CA GLY A 52 -12.87 -35.24 10.11
C GLY A 52 -14.25 -35.35 9.47
N THR A 53 -15.00 -34.25 9.40
CA THR A 53 -16.34 -34.19 8.78
C THR A 53 -16.35 -34.08 7.25
N MET A 54 -15.18 -33.90 6.60
CA MET A 54 -15.10 -33.74 5.15
C MET A 54 -15.53 -35.00 4.41
N GLY A 55 -16.39 -34.84 3.42
CA GLY A 55 -16.66 -35.89 2.43
C GLY A 55 -15.44 -36.18 1.55
N PRO A 56 -15.42 -37.30 0.81
CA PRO A 56 -14.26 -37.72 0.00
C PRO A 56 -13.91 -36.72 -1.11
N GLU A 57 -14.89 -36.09 -1.74
CA GLU A 57 -14.66 -35.09 -2.80
C GLU A 57 -14.15 -33.76 -2.24
N GLU A 58 -14.69 -33.31 -1.10
CA GLU A 58 -14.20 -32.13 -0.41
C GLU A 58 -12.78 -32.35 0.14
N ARG A 59 -12.47 -33.57 0.60
CA ARG A 59 -11.12 -33.93 1.04
C ARG A 59 -10.11 -33.86 -0.11
N LYS A 60 -10.43 -34.44 -1.27
CA LYS A 60 -9.57 -34.33 -2.47
C LYS A 60 -9.34 -32.88 -2.86
N PHE A 61 -10.38 -32.05 -2.76
CA PHE A 61 -10.26 -30.63 -3.06
C PHE A 61 -9.36 -29.91 -2.05
N TYR A 62 -9.55 -30.15 -0.75
CA TYR A 62 -8.68 -29.64 0.31
C TYR A 62 -7.22 -30.05 0.09
N ASP A 63 -6.95 -31.33 -0.20
CA ASP A 63 -5.60 -31.85 -0.45
C ASP A 63 -4.98 -31.21 -1.71
N SER A 64 -5.78 -30.99 -2.76
CA SER A 64 -5.34 -30.29 -3.97
C SER A 64 -4.95 -28.83 -3.68
N LEU A 65 -5.70 -28.15 -2.80
CA LEU A 65 -5.41 -26.79 -2.39
C LEU A 65 -4.19 -26.70 -1.46
N ALA A 66 -3.97 -27.70 -0.61
CA ALA A 66 -2.83 -27.78 0.30
C ALA A 66 -1.51 -28.07 -0.44
N THR A 67 -1.57 -28.80 -1.55
CA THR A 67 -0.41 -29.15 -2.38
C THR A 67 -0.06 -28.10 -3.44
N SER A 68 -1.02 -27.25 -3.84
CA SER A 68 -0.83 -26.21 -4.86
C SER A 68 -0.07 -24.99 -4.33
N GLU A 69 1.27 -25.05 -4.24
CA GLU A 69 2.22 -24.00 -3.82
C GLU A 69 1.95 -23.30 -2.45
N PRO A 70 3.00 -23.06 -1.65
CA PRO A 70 2.84 -22.39 -0.36
C PRO A 70 2.30 -20.96 -0.54
N VAL A 71 1.41 -20.56 0.37
CA VAL A 71 0.97 -19.16 0.49
C VAL A 71 2.23 -18.30 0.70
N PRO A 72 2.43 -17.20 -0.05
CA PRO A 72 3.51 -16.27 0.27
C PRO A 72 3.25 -15.72 1.67
N GLY A 73 4.08 -16.13 2.64
CA GLY A 73 3.93 -15.82 4.06
C GLY A 73 3.85 -17.01 5.02
N SER A 74 4.01 -18.28 4.59
CA SER A 74 4.46 -19.34 5.51
C SER A 74 5.98 -19.28 5.62
N ASP A 75 6.56 -19.47 6.81
CA ASP A 75 8.01 -19.26 7.07
C ASP A 75 8.95 -20.31 6.42
N GLY A 76 8.40 -21.26 5.67
CA GLY A 76 9.16 -22.34 5.01
C GLY A 76 10.00 -21.91 3.79
N PRO A 77 9.49 -21.12 2.82
CA PRO A 77 10.24 -20.69 1.63
C PRO A 77 11.31 -19.66 1.95
N ILE A 78 11.18 -18.94 3.07
CA ILE A 78 12.12 -17.89 3.46
C ILE A 78 13.49 -18.48 3.76
N ALA A 79 13.57 -19.63 4.43
CA ALA A 79 14.85 -20.26 4.75
C ALA A 79 15.61 -20.71 3.49
N SER A 80 14.93 -21.31 2.52
CA SER A 80 15.53 -21.72 1.24
C SER A 80 15.95 -20.52 0.40
N LEU A 81 15.11 -19.48 0.33
CA LEU A 81 15.45 -18.23 -0.33
C LEU A 81 16.65 -17.54 0.34
N GLN A 82 16.68 -17.49 1.68
CA GLN A 82 17.81 -16.95 2.43
C GLN A 82 19.09 -17.77 2.23
N ALA A 83 19.00 -19.10 2.16
CA ALA A 83 20.13 -19.96 1.86
C ALA A 83 20.67 -19.70 0.44
N GLN A 84 19.77 -19.51 -0.53
CA GLN A 84 20.13 -19.20 -1.90
C GLN A 84 20.78 -17.81 -2.02
N VAL A 85 20.20 -16.77 -1.41
CA VAL A 85 20.79 -15.43 -1.35
C VAL A 85 22.19 -15.45 -0.71
N ARG A 86 22.40 -16.27 0.33
CA ARG A 86 23.72 -16.48 0.94
C ARG A 86 24.69 -17.23 0.01
N ALA A 87 24.21 -18.27 -0.68
CA ALA A 87 25.01 -19.07 -1.60
C ALA A 87 25.44 -18.27 -2.85
N ASP A 88 24.53 -17.45 -3.38
CA ASP A 88 24.76 -16.55 -4.51
C ASP A 88 25.63 -15.35 -4.14
N GLY A 89 25.98 -15.20 -2.85
CA GLY A 89 26.96 -14.22 -2.38
C GLY A 89 26.48 -12.78 -2.44
N PHE A 90 25.16 -12.54 -2.52
CA PHE A 90 24.59 -11.21 -2.40
C PHE A 90 24.92 -10.64 -1.02
N ARG A 91 25.89 -9.73 -0.98
CA ARG A 91 26.23 -8.97 0.23
C ARG A 91 25.53 -7.62 0.17
N ARG A 92 25.21 -7.09 1.34
CA ARG A 92 24.98 -5.64 1.46
C ARG A 92 26.19 -4.93 0.87
N MET A 93 25.93 -3.94 0.03
CA MET A 93 26.97 -3.06 -0.49
C MET A 93 27.75 -2.46 0.69
N ALA A 94 29.08 -2.42 0.63
CA ALA A 94 29.90 -1.89 1.72
C ALA A 94 29.59 -0.41 2.00
N ASP A 95 29.12 0.26 0.96
CA ASP A 95 28.64 1.62 0.87
C ASP A 95 27.11 1.70 0.83
N GLU A 96 26.36 0.66 1.23
CA GLU A 96 24.88 0.70 1.28
C GLU A 96 24.39 1.94 2.03
N LYS A 97 25.07 2.32 3.11
CA LYS A 97 24.75 3.57 3.83
C LYS A 97 24.99 4.80 2.96
N ALA A 98 26.12 4.90 2.27
CA ALA A 98 26.42 6.05 1.41
C ALA A 98 25.52 6.09 0.17
N PHE A 99 25.18 4.94 -0.41
CA PHE A 99 24.25 4.80 -1.52
C PHE A 99 22.81 5.15 -1.10
N MET A 100 22.37 4.67 0.06
CA MET A 100 21.06 5.04 0.62
C MET A 100 21.03 6.50 1.04
N ASP A 101 22.13 7.06 1.57
CA ASP A 101 22.25 8.48 1.91
C ASP A 101 22.23 9.36 0.62
N ASP A 102 22.90 8.94 -0.47
CA ASP A 102 22.91 9.60 -1.78
C ASP A 102 21.53 9.54 -2.48
N LEU A 103 20.84 8.40 -2.39
CA LEU A 103 19.44 8.27 -2.82
C LEU A 103 18.44 8.97 -1.91
N SER A 104 18.77 9.10 -0.62
CA SER A 104 17.92 9.77 0.35
C SER A 104 17.94 11.27 0.18
N GLY A 105 18.95 11.81 -0.53
CA GLY A 105 19.22 13.21 -0.83
C GLY A 105 18.07 14.08 -0.35
N GLU A 106 18.01 14.31 0.97
CA GLU A 106 16.96 15.12 1.54
C GLU A 106 17.31 16.51 1.04
N PRO A 107 16.55 17.10 0.10
CA PRO A 107 16.84 18.47 -0.29
C PRO A 107 16.77 19.25 1.00
N ASP A 108 17.85 19.91 1.44
CA ASP A 108 17.98 20.58 2.74
C ASP A 108 16.60 21.01 3.26
N MET A 109 15.99 20.17 4.11
CA MET A 109 14.56 20.23 4.37
C MET A 109 14.31 21.29 5.43
N ILE A 110 14.56 22.54 5.02
CA ILE A 110 14.48 23.74 5.83
C ILE A 110 13.00 23.94 6.17
N PRO A 111 12.64 23.97 7.46
CA PRO A 111 11.30 24.33 7.88
C PRO A 111 10.91 25.71 7.37
N GLY A 112 9.72 25.83 6.78
CA GLY A 112 9.31 27.12 6.22
C GLY A 112 7.91 27.15 5.66
N PRO A 113 7.45 28.34 5.22
CA PRO A 113 6.16 28.49 4.60
C PRO A 113 6.13 27.86 3.21
N PHE A 114 4.92 27.49 2.80
CA PHE A 114 4.60 27.22 1.41
C PHE A 114 3.79 28.38 0.83
N ARG A 115 4.27 28.98 -0.26
CA ARG A 115 3.69 30.17 -0.89
C ARG A 115 3.26 29.87 -2.32
N VAL A 116 2.00 30.20 -2.62
CA VAL A 116 1.46 30.07 -3.98
C VAL A 116 0.77 31.36 -4.38
N LYS A 117 1.18 31.94 -5.50
CA LYS A 117 0.58 33.12 -6.10
C LYS A 117 -0.58 32.72 -6.99
N CYS A 118 -1.74 33.35 -6.84
CA CYS A 118 -2.86 33.17 -7.75
C CYS A 118 -2.75 34.13 -8.93
N LEU A 119 -2.71 33.62 -10.16
CA LEU A 119 -2.60 34.43 -11.38
C LEU A 119 -3.89 35.17 -11.76
N LEU A 120 -5.02 34.83 -11.13
CA LEU A 120 -6.32 35.50 -11.40
C LEU A 120 -6.54 36.77 -10.57
N CYS A 121 -6.10 36.75 -9.30
CA CYS A 121 -6.33 37.86 -8.37
C CYS A 121 -5.05 38.45 -7.78
N ASP A 122 -3.90 37.98 -8.24
CA ASP A 122 -2.54 38.37 -7.85
C ASP A 122 -2.20 38.18 -6.35
N SER A 123 -3.14 37.66 -5.54
CA SER A 123 -2.92 37.42 -4.12
C SER A 123 -2.13 36.13 -3.86
N VAL A 124 -1.34 36.15 -2.79
CA VAL A 124 -0.49 35.04 -2.36
C VAL A 124 -1.16 34.30 -1.21
N ALA A 125 -1.33 32.99 -1.38
CA ALA A 125 -1.68 32.08 -0.30
C ALA A 125 -0.39 31.60 0.38
N GLU A 126 -0.13 32.09 1.58
CA GLU A 126 0.98 31.64 2.43
C GLU A 126 0.45 30.72 3.53
N SER A 127 0.94 29.49 3.55
CA SER A 127 0.58 28.44 4.51
C SER A 127 1.79 28.01 5.32
N TRP A 128 1.60 27.81 6.62
CA TRP A 128 2.58 27.24 7.53
C TRP A 128 2.09 25.92 8.08
N HIS A 129 2.97 24.93 8.18
CA HIS A 129 2.64 23.67 8.81
C HIS A 129 2.52 23.83 10.34
N ARG A 130 1.63 23.05 10.95
CA ARG A 130 1.30 23.16 12.38
C ARG A 130 2.42 22.77 13.33
N ASP A 131 3.33 21.90 12.87
CA ASP A 131 4.40 21.36 13.72
C ASP A 131 5.68 22.21 13.68
N PHE A 132 5.70 23.30 12.90
CA PHE A 132 6.87 24.17 12.77
C PHE A 132 6.59 25.60 13.28
N PRO A 133 7.62 26.30 13.80
CA PRO A 133 7.46 27.63 14.36
C PRO A 133 7.07 28.65 13.29
N ALA A 134 5.82 29.10 13.35
CA ALA A 134 5.28 30.12 12.45
C ALA A 134 5.28 31.51 13.12
N PRO A 135 5.46 32.61 12.36
CA PRO A 135 5.28 33.97 12.86
C PRO A 135 3.90 34.20 13.47
N ALA A 136 3.78 35.11 14.45
CA ALA A 136 2.55 35.33 15.23
C ALA A 136 1.27 35.70 14.43
N LYS A 137 1.39 36.03 13.14
CA LYS A 137 0.28 36.36 12.23
C LYS A 137 0.21 35.44 11.00
N ALA A 138 1.04 34.41 10.97
CA ALA A 138 1.05 33.45 9.89
C ALA A 138 -0.19 32.57 9.92
N ARG A 139 -0.64 32.16 8.75
CA ARG A 139 -1.76 31.23 8.63
C ARG A 139 -1.24 29.80 8.74
N ILE A 140 -1.67 29.11 9.80
CA ILE A 140 -1.34 27.70 10.04
C ILE A 140 -2.35 26.81 9.31
N GLY A 141 -1.86 25.78 8.62
CA GLY A 141 -2.64 24.91 7.75
C GLY A 141 -3.07 25.61 6.47
N MET A 142 -4.15 25.15 5.87
CA MET A 142 -4.57 25.59 4.53
C MET A 142 -4.86 27.11 4.46
N ALA A 143 -4.19 27.77 3.53
CA ALA A 143 -4.36 29.16 3.18
C ALA A 143 -4.96 29.28 1.78
N SER A 144 -5.89 30.22 1.60
CA SER A 144 -6.55 30.47 0.31
C SER A 144 -6.25 31.87 -0.18
N CYS A 145 -6.14 32.04 -1.50
CA CYS A 145 -6.09 33.35 -2.13
C CYS A 145 -7.42 34.12 -1.95
N THR A 146 -7.44 35.42 -2.19
CA THR A 146 -8.62 36.29 -1.95
C THR A 146 -9.85 35.85 -2.75
N CYS A 147 -9.66 35.41 -4.01
CA CYS A 147 -10.77 34.93 -4.84
C CYS A 147 -11.15 33.46 -4.58
N GLY A 148 -10.41 32.75 -3.72
CA GLY A 148 -10.63 31.34 -3.40
C GLY A 148 -10.36 30.36 -4.56
N ASN A 149 -9.71 30.80 -5.63
CA ASN A 149 -9.33 29.93 -6.75
C ASN A 149 -8.21 28.97 -6.38
N VAL A 150 -7.25 29.42 -5.57
CA VAL A 150 -6.03 28.68 -5.20
C VAL A 150 -5.95 28.56 -3.69
N CYS A 151 -5.67 27.36 -3.20
CA CYS A 151 -5.31 27.09 -1.82
C CYS A 151 -3.94 26.42 -1.73
N ALA A 152 -3.11 26.89 -0.80
CA ALA A 152 -1.83 26.34 -0.43
C ALA A 152 -1.93 25.64 0.93
N ASP A 153 -1.36 24.45 1.04
CA ASP A 153 -1.27 23.69 2.30
C ASP A 153 0.16 23.16 2.48
N SER A 154 0.89 23.77 3.43
CA SER A 154 2.29 23.44 3.70
C SER A 154 2.43 22.03 4.27
N MET A 155 3.41 21.28 3.78
CA MET A 155 3.77 19.95 4.29
C MET A 155 4.89 19.99 5.35
N GLY A 156 5.31 21.18 5.78
CA GLY A 156 6.33 21.34 6.81
C GLY A 156 7.65 21.94 6.34
N PHE A 157 7.89 21.90 5.03
CA PHE A 157 9.16 22.29 4.44
C PHE A 157 8.98 23.50 3.52
N LEU A 158 10.01 24.33 3.46
CA LEU A 158 10.07 25.52 2.62
C LEU A 158 9.81 25.13 1.16
N GLY A 159 8.89 25.84 0.51
CA GLY A 159 8.55 25.58 -0.90
C GLY A 159 7.82 24.25 -1.16
N TYR A 160 7.53 23.45 -0.11
CA TYR A 160 6.90 22.14 -0.25
C TYR A 160 5.48 22.12 0.33
N GLY A 161 4.51 21.75 -0.50
CA GLY A 161 3.12 21.70 -0.09
C GLY A 161 2.18 21.17 -1.15
N ARG A 162 0.90 21.12 -0.80
CA ARG A 162 -0.20 20.75 -1.69
C ARG A 162 -0.89 22.00 -2.21
N ILE A 163 -1.24 21.98 -3.50
CA ILE A 163 -1.96 23.06 -4.16
C ILE A 163 -3.32 22.54 -4.60
N LEU A 164 -4.38 23.22 -4.18
CA LEU A 164 -5.73 23.00 -4.68
C LEU A 164 -6.11 24.18 -5.54
N SER A 165 -6.35 23.95 -6.84
CA SER A 165 -6.78 24.99 -7.77
C SER A 165 -8.12 24.61 -8.42
N ARG A 166 -9.01 25.58 -8.58
CA ARG A 166 -10.26 25.41 -9.34
C ARG A 166 -10.06 25.52 -10.85
N GLN A 167 -8.97 26.15 -11.29
CA GLN A 167 -8.62 26.29 -12.70
C GLN A 167 -7.20 25.76 -12.97
N PRO A 168 -6.98 25.02 -14.06
CA PRO A 168 -5.63 24.63 -14.45
C PRO A 168 -4.78 25.87 -14.74
N ASP A 169 -3.46 25.78 -14.52
CA ASP A 169 -2.46 26.80 -14.86
C ASP A 169 -2.74 28.23 -14.35
N SER A 170 -3.50 28.35 -13.26
CA SER A 170 -3.94 29.63 -12.69
C SER A 170 -3.14 30.04 -11.43
N PHE A 171 -1.99 29.40 -11.22
CA PHE A 171 -1.13 29.63 -10.08
C PHE A 171 0.35 29.53 -10.44
N GLU A 172 1.18 30.15 -9.61
CA GLU A 172 2.64 30.08 -9.66
C GLU A 172 3.14 29.76 -8.25
N VAL A 173 4.04 28.79 -8.12
CA VAL A 173 4.71 28.48 -6.84
C VAL A 173 5.83 29.48 -6.65
N LEU A 174 5.85 30.14 -5.49
CA LEU A 174 6.90 31.10 -5.17
C LEU A 174 8.01 30.38 -4.43
N ASP A 175 9.10 30.09 -5.15
CA ASP A 175 10.33 29.62 -4.53
C ASP A 175 10.95 30.77 -3.72
N LEU A 176 11.26 30.48 -2.46
CA LEU A 176 12.00 31.40 -1.60
C LEU A 176 13.46 30.97 -1.66
N THR A 177 14.19 31.54 -2.62
CA THR A 177 15.65 31.54 -2.63
C THR A 177 16.23 32.37 -1.49
#